data_AF-A0AAD1CK65-F1
#
_entry.id   AF-A0AAD1CK65-F1
#
_cell.length_a   1.000
_cell.length_b   1.000
_cell.length_c   1.000
_cell.angle_alpha   90.00
_cell.angle_beta   90.00
_cell.angle_gamma   90.00
#
_symmetry.space_group_name_H-M   'P 1'
#
loop_
_entity.id
_entity.type
_entity.pdbx_description
1 polymer ?
#
loop_
_entity_poly.entity_id
_entity_poly.type
_entity_poly.pdbx_seq_one_letter_code
_entity_poly.pdbx_strand_id
1 'polypeptide(L)'
;MAIGNLILGIYTSFLGYIGASTGLSTHLLARFSFGLKGSWLPSSLLGGTQVGWFGVGVAMFAIPVHKATGIDTNILILVSGLLMTATVYFGIAALMILSAIAVPAIALLGGYSVIEAVNSIGGVEQLKLISPETPLEFSTALVVTPIDLLMVKFTFYKRSNNLIVHLFAFRKTNGFSY
;
A
#
# COMPACT_ATOMS: atom_id res chain seq x y z
N MET A 1 -14.28 6.79 10.59
CA MET A 1 -13.14 5.97 10.11
C MET A 1 -13.58 4.61 9.57
N ALA A 2 -14.27 3.76 10.34
CA ALA A 2 -14.69 2.42 9.88
C ALA A 2 -15.54 2.41 8.60
N ILE A 3 -16.47 3.37 8.46
CA ILE A 3 -17.34 3.48 7.26
C ILE A 3 -16.52 3.81 6.00
N GLY A 4 -15.55 4.73 6.09
CA GLY A 4 -14.67 5.07 4.96
C GLY A 4 -13.82 3.88 4.51
N ASN A 5 -13.25 3.14 5.46
CA ASN A 5 -12.49 1.93 5.17
C ASN A 5 -13.36 0.81 4.57
N LEU A 6 -14.62 0.69 5.02
CA LEU A 6 -15.56 -0.27 4.47
C LEU A 6 -15.94 0.07 3.02
N ILE A 7 -16.32 1.31 2.74
CA ILE A 7 -16.64 1.79 1.38
C ILE A 7 -15.47 1.53 0.44
N LEU A 8 -14.26 1.85 0.91
CA LEU A 8 -13.06 1.63 0.12
C LEU A 8 -12.73 0.14 -0.03
N GLY A 9 -12.93 -0.68 0.99
CA GLY A 9 -12.79 -2.14 0.91
C GLY A 9 -13.70 -2.75 -0.14
N ILE A 10 -14.95 -2.28 -0.22
CA ILE A 10 -15.91 -2.69 -1.24
C ILE A 10 -15.43 -2.22 -2.63
N TYR A 11 -15.10 -0.93 -2.79
CA TYR A 11 -14.61 -0.37 -4.05
C TYR A 11 -13.35 -1.08 -4.55
N THR A 12 -12.40 -1.36 -3.65
CA THR A 12 -11.16 -2.07 -3.97
C THR A 12 -11.39 -3.51 -4.38
N SER A 13 -12.32 -4.21 -3.72
CA SER A 13 -12.68 -5.59 -4.06
C SER A 13 -13.29 -5.68 -5.46
N PHE A 14 -14.18 -4.76 -5.83
CA PHE A 14 -14.72 -4.70 -7.20
C PHE A 14 -13.65 -4.41 -8.25
N LEU A 15 -12.76 -3.44 -8.01
CA LEU A 15 -11.66 -3.15 -8.94
C LEU A 15 -10.70 -4.33 -9.08
N GLY A 16 -10.39 -5.02 -7.97
CA GLY A 16 -9.56 -6.22 -7.96
C GLY A 16 -10.20 -7.36 -8.73
N TYR A 17 -11.52 -7.55 -8.58
CA TYR A 17 -12.30 -8.53 -9.33
C TYR A 17 -12.28 -8.25 -10.85
N ILE A 18 -12.46 -7.00 -11.27
CA ILE A 18 -12.40 -6.61 -12.69
C ILE A 18 -10.98 -6.83 -13.26
N GLY A 19 -9.93 -6.42 -12.53
CA GLY A 19 -8.55 -6.65 -12.96
C GLY A 19 -8.21 -8.15 -13.08
N ALA A 20 -8.69 -8.96 -12.12
CA ALA A 20 -8.47 -10.39 -12.11
C ALA A 20 -9.24 -11.14 -13.21
N SER A 21 -10.48 -10.73 -13.50
CA SER A 21 -11.31 -11.35 -14.51
C SER A 21 -10.92 -10.96 -15.94
N THR A 22 -10.43 -9.73 -16.15
CA THR A 22 -10.04 -9.24 -17.49
C THR A 22 -8.60 -9.59 -17.87
N GLY A 23 -7.71 -9.83 -16.90
CA GLY A 23 -6.28 -10.09 -17.15
C GLY A 23 -5.53 -8.89 -17.76
N LEU A 24 -6.16 -7.72 -17.82
CA LEU A 24 -5.59 -6.51 -18.41
C LEU A 24 -4.87 -5.68 -17.35
N SER A 25 -3.72 -5.12 -17.73
CA SER A 25 -3.02 -4.16 -16.88
C SER A 25 -3.87 -2.89 -16.69
N THR A 26 -3.76 -2.19 -15.55
CA THR A 26 -4.45 -0.91 -15.32
C THR A 26 -4.20 0.10 -16.44
N HIS A 27 -2.99 0.06 -17.01
CA HIS A 27 -2.60 0.86 -18.17
C HIS A 27 -3.35 0.46 -19.45
N LEU A 28 -3.59 -0.84 -19.67
CA LEU A 28 -4.40 -1.33 -20.79
C LEU A 28 -5.89 -0.97 -20.62
N LEU A 29 -6.44 -1.08 -19.41
CA LEU A 29 -7.81 -0.62 -19.12
C LEU A 29 -7.96 0.89 -19.37
N ALA A 30 -6.97 1.69 -18.97
CA ALA A 30 -6.95 3.13 -19.28
C ALA A 30 -6.91 3.41 -20.78
N ARG A 31 -6.24 2.58 -21.58
CA ARG A 31 -6.27 2.65 -23.05
C ARG A 31 -7.61 2.27 -23.64
N PHE A 32 -8.33 1.31 -23.05
CA PHE A 32 -9.69 0.97 -23.47
C PHE A 32 -10.69 2.08 -23.14
N SER A 33 -10.59 2.70 -21.96
CA SER A 33 -11.52 3.77 -21.53
C SER A 33 -11.23 5.14 -22.15
N PHE A 34 -9.95 5.51 -22.32
CA PHE A 34 -9.54 6.86 -22.74
C PHE A 34 -8.83 6.91 -24.11
N GLY A 35 -8.65 5.76 -24.77
CA GLY A 35 -7.94 5.66 -26.04
C GLY A 35 -6.41 5.78 -25.91
N LEU A 36 -5.70 5.54 -27.02
CA LEU A 36 -4.23 5.52 -27.05
C LEU A 36 -3.59 6.85 -26.62
N LYS A 37 -4.12 7.99 -27.09
CA LYS A 37 -3.61 9.33 -26.73
C LYS A 37 -4.12 9.82 -25.37
N GLY A 38 -5.37 9.50 -25.00
CA GLY A 38 -5.96 9.95 -23.73
C GLY A 38 -5.46 9.18 -22.50
N SER A 39 -5.01 7.93 -22.68
CA SER A 39 -4.49 7.10 -21.58
C SER A 39 -3.19 7.61 -20.94
N TRP A 40 -2.47 8.53 -21.57
CA TRP A 40 -1.19 9.03 -21.07
C TRP A 40 -1.35 9.83 -19.77
N LEU A 41 -2.39 10.65 -19.63
CA LEU A 41 -2.63 11.46 -18.44
C LEU A 41 -2.98 10.59 -17.21
N PRO A 42 -3.95 9.66 -17.26
CA PRO A 42 -4.21 8.72 -16.18
C PRO A 42 -2.99 7.86 -15.83
N SER A 43 -2.25 7.39 -16.84
CA SER A 43 -1.07 6.55 -16.61
C SER A 43 0.07 7.31 -15.94
N SER A 44 0.27 8.57 -16.32
CA SER A 44 1.29 9.43 -15.70
C SER A 44 0.92 9.80 -14.27
N LEU A 45 -0.35 10.08 -13.99
CA LEU A 45 -0.83 10.34 -12.63
C LEU A 45 -0.67 9.11 -11.72
N LEU A 46 -1.00 7.93 -12.23
CA LEU A 46 -0.82 6.67 -11.51
C LEU A 46 0.65 6.38 -11.23
N GLY A 47 1.52 6.54 -12.24
CA GLY A 47 2.97 6.37 -12.08
C GLY A 47 3.60 7.41 -11.14
N GLY A 48 3.23 8.69 -11.29
CA GLY A 48 3.71 9.78 -10.44
C GLY A 48 3.35 9.58 -8.97
N THR A 49 2.13 9.12 -8.70
CA THR A 49 1.70 8.76 -7.34
C THR A 49 2.54 7.63 -6.75
N GLN A 50 2.91 6.60 -7.55
CA GLN A 50 3.79 5.53 -7.06
C GLN A 50 5.17 6.04 -6.66
N VAL A 51 5.75 6.93 -7.45
CA VAL A 51 7.06 7.53 -7.17
C VAL A 51 6.98 8.43 -5.93
N GLY A 52 5.92 9.23 -5.80
CA GLY A 52 5.71 10.07 -4.61
C GLY A 52 5.66 9.25 -3.33
N TRP A 53 4.96 8.11 -3.35
CA TRP A 53 4.88 7.25 -2.18
C TRP A 53 6.14 6.46 -1.89
N PHE A 54 6.91 6.09 -2.91
CA PHE A 54 8.24 5.53 -2.68
C PHE A 54 9.09 6.45 -1.79
N GLY A 55 9.07 7.76 -2.05
CA GLY A 55 9.78 8.74 -1.23
C GLY A 55 9.33 8.78 0.23
N VAL A 56 8.03 8.71 0.49
CA VAL A 56 7.50 8.68 1.87
C VAL A 56 7.94 7.40 2.59
N GLY A 57 7.91 6.24 1.92
CA GLY A 57 8.39 4.99 2.51
C GLY A 57 9.87 5.04 2.91
N VAL A 58 10.71 5.63 2.05
CA VAL A 58 12.14 5.87 2.34
C VAL A 58 12.31 6.80 3.54
N ALA A 59 11.52 7.88 3.62
CA ALA A 59 11.55 8.81 4.76
C ALA A 59 11.08 8.17 6.07
N MET A 60 10.06 7.31 6.03
CA MET A 60 9.55 6.56 7.19
C MET A 60 10.59 5.59 7.77
N PHE A 61 11.54 5.14 6.95
CA PHE A 61 12.71 4.41 7.43
C PHE A 61 13.82 5.35 7.93
N ALA A 62 14.13 6.40 7.16
CA ALA A 62 15.27 7.26 7.45
C ALA A 62 15.13 8.05 8.76
N ILE A 63 13.96 8.62 9.05
CA ILE A 63 13.77 9.50 10.22
C ILE A 63 13.94 8.72 11.55
N PRO A 64 13.29 7.56 11.77
CA PRO A 64 13.49 6.80 13.00
C PRO A 64 14.92 6.27 13.16
N VAL A 65 15.55 5.83 12.07
CA VAL A 65 16.93 5.30 12.13
C VAL A 65 17.93 6.42 12.40
N HIS A 66 17.73 7.62 11.85
CA HIS A 66 18.51 8.81 12.23
C HIS A 66 18.38 9.09 13.73
N LYS A 67 17.16 9.08 14.28
CA LYS A 67 16.94 9.28 15.72
C LYS A 67 17.62 8.23 16.59
N ALA A 68 17.74 6.98 16.12
CA ALA A 68 18.36 5.89 16.86
C ALA A 68 19.91 5.84 16.72
N THR A 69 20.46 6.24 15.58
CA THR A 69 21.88 6.04 15.24
C THR A 69 22.69 7.33 15.12
N GLY A 70 22.03 8.48 14.95
CA GLY A 70 22.66 9.77 14.69
C GLY A 70 23.19 9.96 13.26
N ILE A 71 23.05 8.98 12.36
CA ILE A 71 23.54 9.08 10.98
C ILE A 71 22.69 10.08 10.20
N ASP A 72 23.31 10.93 9.39
CA ASP A 72 22.62 11.95 8.58
C ASP A 72 21.41 11.39 7.79
N THR A 73 20.30 12.12 7.85
CA THR A 73 19.04 11.69 7.24
C THR A 73 19.14 11.61 5.72
N ASN A 74 19.90 12.50 5.06
CA ASN A 74 20.03 12.50 3.60
C ASN A 74 20.83 11.27 3.12
N ILE A 75 21.88 10.90 3.85
CA ILE A 75 22.64 9.67 3.58
C ILE A 75 21.74 8.45 3.72
N LEU A 76 20.94 8.38 4.80
CA LEU A 76 19.98 7.29 5.00
C LEU A 76 18.95 7.20 3.89
N ILE A 77 18.37 8.33 3.46
CA ILE A 77 17.43 8.39 2.34
C ILE A 77 18.07 7.83 1.07
N LEU A 78 19.29 8.28 0.74
CA LEU A 78 19.98 7.85 -0.47
C LEU A 78 20.30 6.35 -0.43
N VAL A 79 20.89 5.86 0.66
CA VAL A 79 21.30 4.46 0.81
C VAL A 79 20.09 3.54 0.85
N SER A 80 19.07 3.87 1.65
CA SER A 80 17.86 3.04 1.76
C SER A 80 17.03 3.06 0.48
N GLY A 81 16.93 4.20 -0.21
CA GLY A 81 16.26 4.28 -1.52
C GLY A 81 16.97 3.42 -2.58
N LEU A 82 18.31 3.47 -2.63
CA LEU A 82 19.10 2.62 -3.52
C LEU A 82 18.94 1.14 -3.17
N LEU A 83 18.99 0.79 -1.88
CA LEU A 83 18.82 -0.57 -1.41
C LEU A 83 17.42 -1.10 -1.75
N MET A 84 16.36 -0.33 -1.47
CA MET A 84 14.99 -0.70 -1.83
C MET A 84 14.83 -0.90 -3.33
N THR A 85 15.41 -0.02 -4.15
CA THR A 85 15.41 -0.18 -5.61
C THR A 85 16.17 -1.45 -6.03
N ALA A 86 17.31 -1.73 -5.40
CA ALA A 86 18.10 -2.92 -5.65
C ALA A 86 17.37 -4.22 -5.28
N THR A 87 16.58 -4.21 -4.19
CA THR A 87 15.84 -5.41 -3.75
C THR A 87 14.80 -5.89 -4.76
N VAL A 88 14.31 -5.00 -5.63
CA VAL A 88 13.35 -5.34 -6.69
C VAL A 88 13.96 -6.31 -7.71
N TYR A 89 15.29 -6.28 -7.93
CA TYR A 89 15.96 -7.20 -8.84
C TYR A 89 15.96 -8.65 -8.34
N PHE A 90 15.86 -8.88 -7.03
CA PHE A 90 15.74 -10.22 -6.44
C PHE A 90 14.34 -10.85 -6.64
N GLY A 91 13.43 -10.14 -7.31
CA GLY A 91 12.18 -10.69 -7.80
C GLY A 91 11.06 -10.77 -6.76
N ILE A 92 9.95 -11.42 -7.15
CA ILE A 92 8.70 -11.46 -6.37
C ILE A 92 8.79 -12.35 -5.13
N ALA A 93 9.61 -13.41 -5.19
CA ALA A 93 9.77 -14.34 -4.10
C ALA A 93 10.35 -13.65 -2.85
N ALA A 94 11.37 -12.80 -3.03
CA ALA A 94 11.94 -12.01 -1.95
C ALA A 94 10.91 -11.08 -1.31
N LEU A 95 10.10 -10.39 -2.12
CA LEU A 95 9.04 -9.51 -1.63
C LEU A 95 7.95 -10.25 -0.85
N MET A 96 7.63 -11.48 -1.26
CA MET A 96 6.63 -12.31 -0.57
C MET A 96 7.10 -12.71 0.83
N ILE A 97 8.34 -13.21 0.94
CA ILE A 97 8.93 -13.61 2.23
C ILE A 97 9.08 -12.39 3.14
N LEU A 98 9.57 -11.27 2.60
CA LEU A 98 9.70 -10.02 3.35
C LEU A 98 8.36 -9.58 3.92
N SER A 99 7.30 -9.56 3.10
CA SER A 99 5.96 -9.15 3.55
C SER A 99 5.35 -10.12 4.56
N ALA A 100 5.59 -11.43 4.39
CA ALA A 100 5.09 -12.46 5.29
C ALA A 100 5.64 -12.32 6.72
N ILE A 101 6.85 -11.77 6.87
CA ILE A 101 7.47 -11.50 8.17
C ILE A 101 7.16 -10.07 8.64
N ALA A 102 7.23 -9.09 7.73
CA ALA A 102 7.05 -7.68 8.06
C ALA A 102 5.64 -7.37 8.56
N VAL A 103 4.59 -7.94 7.96
CA VAL A 103 3.21 -7.66 8.37
C VAL A 103 2.93 -8.12 9.81
N PRO A 104 3.24 -9.36 10.22
CA PRO A 104 3.13 -9.77 11.62
C PRO A 104 4.00 -8.92 12.55
N ALA A 105 5.24 -8.61 12.15
CA ALA A 105 6.14 -7.80 12.97
C ALA A 105 5.58 -6.39 13.22
N ILE A 106 5.07 -5.73 12.18
CA ILE A 106 4.42 -4.41 12.28
C ILE A 106 3.18 -4.49 13.17
N ALA A 107 2.36 -5.53 13.03
CA ALA A 107 1.17 -5.71 13.86
C ALA A 107 1.53 -5.88 15.34
N LEU A 108 2.56 -6.67 15.65
CA LEU A 108 3.00 -6.91 17.03
C LEU A 108 3.68 -5.68 17.63
N LEU A 109 4.67 -5.10 16.95
CA LEU A 109 5.41 -3.94 17.45
C LEU A 109 4.54 -2.68 17.50
N GLY A 110 3.71 -2.47 16.49
CA GLY A 110 2.74 -1.38 16.46
C GLY A 110 1.69 -1.55 17.56
N GLY A 111 1.18 -2.77 17.75
CA GLY A 111 0.25 -3.08 18.85
C GLY A 111 0.86 -2.81 20.23
N TYR A 112 2.11 -3.24 20.43
CA TYR A 112 2.86 -2.96 21.66
C TYR A 112 3.04 -1.45 21.88
N SER A 113 3.44 -0.71 20.86
CA SER A 113 3.60 0.75 20.92
C SER A 113 2.30 1.47 21.28
N VAL A 114 1.15 1.00 20.77
CA VAL A 114 -0.17 1.55 21.14
C VAL A 114 -0.47 1.29 22.60
N ILE A 115 -0.22 0.08 23.11
CA ILE A 115 -0.46 -0.26 24.53
C ILE A 115 0.40 0.63 25.43
N GLU A 116 1.69 0.78 25.11
CA GLU A 116 2.60 1.67 25.84
C GLU A 116 2.12 3.13 25.81
N ALA A 117 1.74 3.62 24.63
CA ALA A 117 1.19 4.96 24.48
C ALA A 117 -0.05 5.14 25.36
N VAL A 118 -1.03 4.24 25.30
CA VAL A 118 -2.26 4.27 26.13
C VAL A 118 -1.94 4.28 27.62
N ASN A 119 -1.00 3.45 28.06
CA ASN A 119 -0.58 3.40 29.46
C ASN A 119 0.11 4.70 29.90
N SER A 120 0.90 5.33 29.02
CA SER A 120 1.59 6.60 29.31
C SER A 120 0.62 7.77 29.58
N ILE A 121 -0.59 7.71 29.00
CA ILE A 121 -1.64 8.73 29.15
C ILE A 121 -2.64 8.38 30.27
N GLY A 122 -2.35 7.37 31.10
CA GLY A 122 -3.21 6.96 32.23
C GLY A 122 -4.42 6.10 31.85
N GLY A 123 -4.41 5.46 30.67
CA GLY A 123 -5.38 4.46 30.25
C GLY A 123 -6.41 4.94 29.23
N VAL A 124 -7.21 4.00 28.72
CA VAL A 124 -8.18 4.22 27.62
C VAL A 124 -9.28 5.21 28.00
N GLU A 125 -9.55 5.35 29.30
CA GLU A 125 -10.56 6.26 29.82
C GLU A 125 -10.14 7.72 29.71
N GLN A 126 -8.86 8.01 29.97
CA GLN A 126 -8.29 9.36 29.88
C GLN A 126 -8.15 9.78 28.41
N LEU A 127 -7.83 8.85 27.52
CA LEU A 127 -7.83 9.05 26.06
C LEU A 127 -9.15 9.54 25.49
N LYS A 128 -10.29 9.08 26.02
CA LYS A 128 -11.62 9.51 25.58
C LYS A 128 -11.99 10.92 26.02
N LEU A 129 -11.32 11.44 27.05
CA LEU A 129 -11.55 12.77 27.59
C LEU A 129 -10.74 13.85 26.83
N ILE A 130 -9.73 13.44 26.05
CA ILE A 130 -8.98 14.33 25.17
C ILE A 130 -9.88 14.70 23.99
N SER A 131 -10.44 15.91 24.05
CA SER A 131 -11.16 16.49 22.92
C SER A 131 -10.16 17.15 21.96
N PRO A 132 -10.20 16.86 20.66
CA PRO A 132 -9.30 17.49 19.70
C PRO A 132 -9.60 18.99 19.61
N GLU A 133 -8.56 19.82 19.72
CA GLU A 133 -8.68 21.29 19.62
C GLU A 133 -9.26 21.75 18.28
N THR A 134 -9.05 20.95 17.22
CA THR A 134 -9.67 21.13 15.90
C THR A 134 -10.38 19.85 15.48
N PRO A 135 -11.69 19.70 15.78
CA PRO A 135 -12.47 18.57 15.32
C PRO A 135 -12.53 18.57 13.79
N LEU A 136 -12.04 17.50 13.17
CA LEU A 136 -12.26 17.29 11.74
C LEU A 136 -13.74 17.04 11.49
N GLU A 137 -14.32 17.77 10.54
CA GLU A 137 -15.67 17.52 10.08
C GLU A 137 -15.79 16.08 9.55
N PHE A 138 -16.93 15.43 9.81
CA PHE A 138 -17.17 14.05 9.39
C PHE A 138 -16.97 13.85 7.87
N SER A 139 -17.36 14.85 7.06
CA SER A 139 -17.17 14.84 5.61
C SER A 139 -15.68 14.78 5.23
N THR A 140 -14.86 15.65 5.83
CA THR A 140 -13.40 15.67 5.63
C THR A 140 -12.75 14.37 6.08
N ALA A 141 -13.15 13.84 7.25
CA ALA A 141 -12.63 12.58 7.75
C ALA A 141 -12.96 11.39 6.83
N LEU A 142 -14.15 11.37 6.23
CA LEU A 142 -14.59 10.34 5.29
C LEU A 142 -13.83 10.39 3.96
N VAL A 143 -13.40 11.57 3.50
CA VAL A 143 -12.65 11.74 2.25
C VAL A 143 -11.16 11.43 2.43
N VAL A 144 -10.58 11.75 3.59
CA VAL A 144 -9.14 11.56 3.84
C VAL A 144 -8.80 10.09 4.11
N THR A 145 -9.65 9.34 4.83
CA THR A 145 -9.35 7.93 5.18
C THR A 145 -9.16 7.01 3.96
N PRO A 146 -9.95 7.12 2.87
CA PRO A 146 -9.76 6.32 1.66
C PRO A 146 -8.45 6.59 0.90
N ILE A 147 -7.87 7.78 1.03
CA ILE A 147 -6.62 8.13 0.33
C ILE A 147 -5.48 7.23 0.82
N ASP A 148 -5.48 6.90 2.11
CA ASP A 148 -4.45 6.09 2.77
C ASP A 148 -4.52 4.60 2.40
N LEU A 149 -5.70 4.08 2.08
CA LEU A 149 -5.89 2.67 1.71
C LEU A 149 -5.87 2.44 0.18
N LEU A 150 -6.05 3.48 -0.64
CA LEU A 150 -5.67 3.47 -2.07
C LEU A 150 -4.18 3.14 -2.27
N MET A 151 -3.37 3.43 -1.25
CA MET A 151 -1.94 3.15 -1.15
C MET A 151 -1.62 1.65 -1.10
N VAL A 152 -2.36 0.89 -0.27
CA VAL A 152 -2.21 -0.56 -0.09
C VAL A 152 -2.62 -1.33 -1.36
N LYS A 153 -3.44 -0.71 -2.20
CA LYS A 153 -3.98 -1.27 -3.45
C LYS A 153 -2.90 -1.63 -4.48
N PHE A 154 -1.72 -1.01 -4.41
CA PHE A 154 -0.62 -1.31 -5.33
C PHE A 154 0.19 -2.55 -4.93
N THR A 155 0.19 -2.92 -3.65
CA THR A 155 0.83 -4.15 -3.17
C THR A 155 0.03 -5.40 -3.57
N PHE A 156 -1.31 -5.32 -3.59
CA PHE A 156 -2.17 -6.46 -3.93
C PHE A 156 -2.32 -6.71 -5.44
N TYR A 157 -2.04 -5.73 -6.29
CA TYR A 157 -2.08 -5.92 -7.75
C TYR A 157 -1.01 -6.91 -8.24
N LYS A 158 0.14 -6.98 -7.57
CA LYS A 158 1.22 -7.93 -7.91
C LYS A 158 0.93 -9.36 -7.45
N ARG A 159 0.06 -9.56 -6.46
CA ARG A 159 -0.33 -10.89 -5.94
C ARG A 159 -1.39 -11.59 -6.79
N SER A 160 -2.29 -10.83 -7.42
CA SER A 160 -3.38 -11.39 -8.25
C SER A 160 -2.88 -11.96 -9.58
N ASN A 161 -1.86 -11.35 -10.20
CA ASN A 161 -1.29 -11.86 -11.45
C ASN A 161 -0.69 -13.27 -11.32
N ASN A 162 -0.17 -13.66 -10.16
CA ASN A 162 0.44 -14.99 -10.00
C ASN A 162 -0.58 -16.11 -9.82
N LEU A 163 -1.73 -15.86 -9.17
CA LEU A 163 -2.80 -16.86 -9.06
C LEU A 163 -3.46 -17.11 -10.42
N ILE A 164 -3.62 -16.06 -11.23
CA ILE A 164 -4.19 -16.17 -12.57
C ILE A 164 -3.18 -16.83 -13.52
N VAL A 165 -1.90 -16.45 -13.48
CA VAL A 165 -0.87 -17.07 -14.32
C VAL A 165 -0.63 -18.54 -13.93
N HIS A 166 -0.68 -18.91 -12.64
CA HIS A 166 -0.65 -20.32 -12.23
C HIS A 166 -1.91 -21.09 -12.62
N LEU A 167 -3.12 -20.50 -12.50
CA LEU A 167 -4.34 -21.13 -12.98
C LEU A 167 -4.35 -21.29 -14.50
N PHE A 168 -3.85 -20.31 -15.26
CA PHE A 168 -3.74 -20.40 -16.72
C PHE A 168 -2.65 -21.38 -17.15
N ALA A 169 -1.51 -21.45 -16.45
CA ALA A 169 -0.47 -22.45 -16.68
C ALA A 169 -1.01 -23.87 -16.38
N PHE A 170 -1.75 -24.03 -15.28
CA PHE A 170 -2.39 -25.29 -14.89
C PHE A 170 -3.54 -25.69 -15.85
N ARG A 171 -4.28 -24.73 -16.41
CA ARG A 171 -5.33 -24.99 -17.40
C ARG A 171 -4.75 -25.38 -18.76
N LYS A 172 -3.59 -24.83 -19.15
CA LYS A 172 -2.88 -25.17 -20.38
C LYS A 172 -2.21 -26.54 -20.35
N THR A 173 -1.78 -27.01 -19.17
CA THR A 173 -1.22 -28.37 -18.99
C THR A 173 -2.28 -29.47 -18.94
N ASN A 174 -3.54 -29.14 -18.64
CA ASN A 174 -4.64 -30.11 -18.50
C ASN A 174 -5.61 -30.17 -19.70
N GLY A 175 -5.18 -29.72 -20.89
CA GLY A 175 -5.84 -30.07 -22.15
C GLY A 175 -7.22 -29.47 -22.42
N PHE A 176 -7.70 -28.48 -21.66
CA PHE A 176 -8.93 -27.77 -22.01
C PHE A 176 -8.64 -26.70 -23.08
N SER A 177 -8.70 -27.15 -24.34
CA SER A 177 -8.62 -26.30 -25.53
C SER A 177 -9.93 -25.54 -25.76
N TYR A 178 -9.83 -24.32 -26.28
CA TYR A 178 -10.85 -23.83 -27.23
C TYR A 178 -10.58 -24.46 -28.59
#